data_AF-A0AAU4TRF5-F1
#
_entry.id   AF-A0AAU4TRF5-F1
#
_cell.length_a   1.000
_cell.length_b   1.000
_cell.length_c   1.000
_cell.angle_alpha   90.00
_cell.angle_beta   90.00
_cell.angle_gamma   90.00
#
_symmetry.space_group_name_H-M   'P 1'
#
loop_
_entity.id
_entity.type
_entity.pdbx_description
1 polymer ?
#
loop_
_entity_poly.entity_id
_entity_poly.type
_entity_poly.pdbx_seq_one_letter_code
_entity_poly.pdbx_strand_id
1 'polypeptide(L)'
;MTPVELSRTVLCAVRRAVDDGELDVAVPGWAKVTPPGAGGCGDYATNVALQLARPAGEPPLRVAEIIRRHLARADGVSDVVVTGPGFLNISVRGSGADLVREILRRGQRYGHADRPTGGSTDRPTDKFLPLHASHDVRSVIVVDAVARILRSQGALVRTTCADRPEPEWIDVLAAHIDAYGIPEAPNVRLVPADQDPIPLGRDAARWALLHPAAHDRPRISADHLIQRESNPLFRVRYAHARTRAVRRNAADLGFHAEPGDTQGADTAVQDPQGAQVPQVPQVPRALESALADHPRVLARSAAHHAPDLLARHLVTVADAVLPFLATVLPRGAEKPQAAHRARLALAEAAGAVLAGGLSLLGIDAPEHL
;
A
#
# COMPACT_ATOMS: atom_id res chain seq x y z
N MET A 1 -6.19 -6.96 18.41
CA MET A 1 -7.67 -7.03 18.49
C MET A 1 -8.16 -8.12 17.54
N THR A 2 -8.90 -9.11 18.03
CA THR A 2 -9.46 -10.21 17.22
C THR A 2 -10.77 -9.79 16.53
N PRO A 3 -11.24 -10.49 15.49
CA PRO A 3 -12.52 -10.18 14.84
C PRO A 3 -13.72 -10.24 15.80
N VAL A 4 -13.68 -11.14 16.79
CA VAL A 4 -14.72 -11.29 17.82
C VAL A 4 -14.71 -10.10 18.78
N GLU A 5 -13.53 -9.66 19.21
CA GLU A 5 -13.37 -8.44 20.02
C GLU A 5 -13.84 -7.21 19.26
N LEU A 6 -13.45 -7.08 17.98
CA LEU A 6 -13.86 -5.95 17.16
C LEU A 6 -15.38 -5.93 16.94
N SER A 7 -16.01 -7.09 16.71
CA SER A 7 -17.48 -7.17 16.64
C SER A 7 -18.13 -6.65 17.93
N ARG A 8 -17.60 -7.00 19.10
CA ARG A 8 -18.10 -6.49 20.38
C ARG A 8 -17.90 -4.98 20.49
N THR A 9 -16.75 -4.47 20.06
CA THR A 9 -16.46 -3.03 20.06
C THR A 9 -17.39 -2.24 19.14
N VAL A 10 -17.72 -2.77 17.95
CA VAL A 10 -18.73 -2.19 17.06
C VAL A 10 -20.10 -2.15 17.73
N LEU A 11 -20.52 -3.22 18.40
CA LEU A 11 -21.79 -3.24 19.13
C LEU A 11 -21.81 -2.25 20.30
N CYS A 12 -20.70 -2.11 21.04
CA CYS A 12 -20.57 -1.10 22.09
C CYS A 12 -20.64 0.33 21.52
N ALA A 13 -20.05 0.59 20.36
CA ALA A 13 -20.13 1.89 19.69
C ALA A 13 -21.57 2.21 19.26
N VAL A 14 -22.31 1.23 18.74
CA VAL A 14 -23.74 1.37 18.42
C VAL A 14 -24.57 1.62 19.68
N ARG A 15 -24.32 0.88 20.77
CA ARG A 15 -25.00 1.11 22.06
C ARG A 15 -24.82 2.53 22.55
N ARG A 16 -23.59 3.03 22.56
CA ARG A 16 -23.29 4.41 22.96
C ARG A 16 -24.02 5.43 22.10
N ALA A 17 -24.06 5.24 20.78
CA ALA A 17 -24.82 6.13 19.90
C ALA A 17 -26.32 6.15 20.22
N VAL A 18 -26.89 5.03 20.67
CA VAL A 18 -28.29 4.95 21.11
C VAL A 18 -28.47 5.60 22.49
N ASP A 19 -27.58 5.31 23.44
CA ASP A 19 -27.62 5.86 24.80
C ASP A 19 -27.45 7.40 24.78
N ASP A 20 -26.64 7.92 23.86
CA ASP A 20 -26.40 9.36 23.64
C ASP A 20 -27.54 10.02 22.83
N GLY A 21 -28.54 9.26 22.38
CA GLY A 21 -29.69 9.75 21.61
C GLY A 21 -29.38 10.15 20.16
N GLU A 22 -28.21 9.77 19.63
CA GLU A 22 -27.80 10.04 18.24
C GLU A 22 -28.43 9.04 17.25
N LEU A 23 -28.85 7.86 17.71
CA LEU A 23 -29.57 6.86 16.93
C LEU A 23 -30.75 6.29 17.72
N ASP A 24 -31.94 6.23 17.11
CA ASP A 24 -33.10 5.56 17.68
C ASP A 24 -33.32 4.19 17.02
N VAL A 25 -32.55 3.18 17.45
CA VAL A 25 -32.59 1.82 16.90
C VAL A 25 -32.38 0.75 17.96
N ALA A 26 -32.98 -0.42 17.75
CA ALA A 26 -32.63 -1.61 18.52
C ALA A 26 -31.20 -2.07 18.18
N VAL A 27 -30.37 -2.23 19.21
CA VAL A 27 -28.98 -2.69 19.04
C VAL A 27 -28.98 -4.14 18.56
N PRO A 28 -28.29 -4.47 17.45
CA PRO A 28 -28.24 -5.83 16.93
C PRO A 28 -27.47 -6.76 17.87
N GLY A 29 -27.82 -8.05 17.87
CA GLY A 29 -27.11 -9.05 18.69
C GLY A 29 -25.70 -9.40 18.20
N TRP A 30 -25.40 -9.08 16.93
CA TRP A 30 -24.13 -9.38 16.28
C TRP A 30 -23.82 -8.34 15.20
N ALA A 31 -22.54 -7.94 15.08
CA ALA A 31 -22.06 -7.10 13.99
C ALA A 31 -21.08 -7.91 13.13
N LYS A 32 -21.39 -8.07 11.84
CA LYS A 32 -20.50 -8.79 10.92
C LYS A 32 -19.24 -7.97 10.69
N VAL A 33 -18.09 -8.56 11.00
CA VAL A 33 -16.76 -8.03 10.74
C VAL A 33 -16.08 -8.95 9.75
N THR A 34 -15.68 -8.42 8.61
CA THR A 34 -14.97 -9.17 7.55
C THR A 34 -13.73 -8.41 7.12
N PRO A 35 -12.79 -9.03 6.41
CA PRO A 35 -11.83 -8.27 5.63
C PRO A 35 -12.55 -7.27 4.69
N PRO A 36 -11.99 -6.07 4.46
CA PRO A 36 -12.56 -5.10 3.54
C PRO A 36 -12.73 -5.64 2.12
N GLY A 37 -13.84 -5.27 1.49
CA GLY A 37 -14.13 -5.62 0.09
C GLY A 37 -13.32 -4.80 -0.91
N ALA A 38 -13.53 -5.05 -2.20
CA ALA A 38 -12.87 -4.31 -3.27
C ALA A 38 -13.15 -2.79 -3.15
N GLY A 39 -12.11 -2.01 -2.87
CA GLY A 39 -12.19 -0.56 -2.66
C GLY A 39 -12.28 -0.09 -1.20
N GLY A 40 -12.30 -1.01 -0.22
CA GLY A 40 -12.16 -0.69 1.21
C GLY A 40 -10.69 -0.66 1.67
N CYS A 41 -10.42 -0.04 2.84
CA CYS A 41 -9.10 0.11 3.46
C CYS A 41 -9.08 -0.48 4.90
N GLY A 42 -7.96 -0.44 5.62
CA GLY A 42 -7.87 -0.82 7.05
C GLY A 42 -7.98 -2.33 7.35
N ASP A 43 -7.88 -2.78 8.60
CA ASP A 43 -7.79 -4.22 8.89
C ASP A 43 -9.09 -5.00 8.65
N TYR A 44 -10.22 -4.38 8.97
CA TYR A 44 -11.55 -5.00 8.90
C TYR A 44 -12.58 -4.02 8.33
N ALA A 45 -13.71 -4.54 7.87
CA ALA A 45 -14.87 -3.75 7.48
C ALA A 45 -16.14 -4.31 8.11
N THR A 46 -17.10 -3.43 8.35
CA THR A 46 -18.45 -3.81 8.77
C THR A 46 -19.50 -3.04 7.98
N ASN A 47 -20.61 -3.71 7.69
CA ASN A 47 -21.78 -3.16 7.02
C ASN A 47 -22.89 -2.74 8.00
N VAL A 48 -22.58 -2.63 9.29
CA VAL A 48 -23.56 -2.36 10.35
C VAL A 48 -24.38 -1.08 10.09
N ALA A 49 -23.77 -0.03 9.53
CA ALA A 49 -24.46 1.21 9.21
C ALA A 49 -25.54 1.03 8.14
N LEU A 50 -25.29 0.18 7.14
CA LEU A 50 -26.29 -0.16 6.10
C LEU A 50 -27.49 -0.90 6.70
N GLN A 51 -27.25 -1.75 7.71
CA GLN A 51 -28.29 -2.50 8.39
C GLN A 51 -29.14 -1.62 9.31
N LEU A 52 -28.53 -0.61 9.93
CA LEU A 52 -29.18 0.30 10.88
C LEU A 52 -29.86 1.50 10.23
N ALA A 53 -29.51 1.85 8.98
CA ALA A 53 -30.07 2.98 8.25
C ALA A 53 -31.60 2.96 8.17
N ARG A 54 -32.18 1.83 7.74
CA ARG A 54 -33.64 1.71 7.58
C ARG A 54 -34.38 1.76 8.92
N PRO A 55 -33.97 1.02 9.97
CA PRO A 55 -34.55 1.16 11.31
C PRO A 55 -34.43 2.58 11.90
N ALA A 56 -33.31 3.28 11.66
CA ALA A 56 -33.06 4.62 12.17
C ALA A 56 -33.83 5.72 11.43
N GLY A 57 -34.38 5.44 10.24
CA GLY A 57 -34.97 6.46 9.37
C GLY A 57 -33.94 7.42 8.75
N GLU A 58 -32.65 7.06 8.75
CA GLU A 58 -31.53 7.94 8.39
C GLU A 58 -30.77 7.41 7.16
N PRO A 59 -30.13 8.29 6.35
CA PRO A 59 -29.27 7.85 5.26
C PRO A 59 -28.09 7.00 5.76
N PRO A 60 -27.69 5.92 5.06
CA PRO A 60 -26.64 5.04 5.56
C PRO A 60 -25.29 5.71 5.82
N LEU A 61 -24.94 6.74 5.03
CA LEU A 61 -23.74 7.55 5.24
C LEU A 61 -23.80 8.34 6.55
N ARG A 62 -24.97 8.85 6.93
CA ARG A 62 -25.16 9.58 8.19
C ARG A 62 -24.98 8.65 9.38
N VAL A 63 -25.60 7.46 9.33
CA VAL A 63 -25.44 6.42 10.35
C VAL A 63 -23.99 5.95 10.44
N ALA A 64 -23.31 5.77 9.30
CA ALA A 64 -21.90 5.42 9.28
C ALA A 64 -21.04 6.49 9.97
N GLU A 65 -21.28 7.77 9.71
CA GLU A 65 -20.52 8.86 10.32
C GLU A 65 -20.73 8.97 11.84
N ILE A 66 -21.94 8.70 12.33
CA ILE A 66 -22.23 8.62 13.78
C ILE A 66 -21.40 7.49 14.40
N ILE A 67 -21.55 6.27 13.87
CA ILE A 67 -20.86 5.09 14.40
C ILE A 67 -19.33 5.25 14.31
N ARG A 68 -18.82 5.87 13.23
CA ARG A 68 -17.39 6.18 13.05
C ARG A 68 -16.83 6.99 14.22
N ARG A 69 -17.55 8.01 14.70
CA ARG A 69 -17.11 8.85 15.82
C ARG A 69 -16.98 8.07 17.12
N HIS A 70 -17.89 7.14 17.40
CA HIS A 70 -17.81 6.30 18.60
C HIS A 70 -16.71 5.25 18.46
N LEU A 71 -16.59 4.61 17.28
CA LEU A 71 -15.54 3.63 17.02
C LEU A 71 -14.13 4.23 17.04
N ALA A 72 -13.94 5.44 16.53
CA ALA A 72 -12.63 6.12 16.55
C ALA A 72 -12.12 6.41 17.97
N ARG A 73 -13.00 6.39 18.97
CA ARG A 73 -12.68 6.54 20.39
C ARG A 73 -12.57 5.21 21.14
N ALA A 74 -12.80 4.08 20.47
CA ALA A 74 -12.78 2.78 21.11
C ALA A 74 -11.36 2.25 21.29
N ASP A 75 -11.11 1.62 22.44
CA ASP A 75 -9.84 0.96 22.70
C ASP A 75 -9.58 -0.16 21.70
N GLY A 76 -8.35 -0.22 21.21
CA GLY A 76 -7.95 -1.18 20.18
C GLY A 76 -8.30 -0.77 18.74
N VAL A 77 -8.99 0.36 18.51
CA VAL A 77 -9.21 0.93 17.18
C VAL A 77 -8.20 2.06 16.94
N SER A 78 -7.53 2.04 15.79
CA SER A 78 -6.51 3.03 15.39
C SER A 78 -7.05 4.08 14.43
N ASP A 79 -7.90 3.69 13.47
CA ASP A 79 -8.58 4.58 12.53
C ASP A 79 -9.88 3.96 11.99
N VAL A 80 -10.80 4.79 11.50
CA VAL A 80 -12.06 4.36 10.87
C VAL A 80 -12.42 5.25 9.68
N VAL A 81 -12.52 4.64 8.50
CA VAL A 81 -12.82 5.31 7.22
C VAL A 81 -14.15 4.81 6.66
N VAL A 82 -15.04 5.72 6.29
CA VAL A 82 -16.31 5.39 5.62
C VAL A 82 -16.08 5.36 4.11
N THR A 83 -16.44 4.24 3.46
CA THR A 83 -16.31 4.10 2.00
C THR A 83 -17.62 3.69 1.34
N GLY A 84 -17.79 4.09 0.08
CA GLY A 84 -18.89 3.66 -0.78
C GLY A 84 -20.26 4.04 -0.17
N PRO A 85 -21.24 3.12 -0.13
CA PRO A 85 -22.60 3.42 0.35
C PRO A 85 -22.73 3.53 1.88
N GLY A 86 -21.65 3.37 2.66
CA GLY A 86 -21.68 3.39 4.13
C GLY A 86 -20.99 2.21 4.80
N PHE A 87 -19.96 1.62 4.17
CA PHE A 87 -19.12 0.63 4.85
C PHE A 87 -18.15 1.33 5.80
N LEU A 88 -18.03 0.81 7.02
CA LEU A 88 -17.07 1.25 8.02
C LEU A 88 -15.83 0.36 7.92
N ASN A 89 -14.74 0.92 7.41
CA ASN A 89 -13.43 0.27 7.37
C ASN A 89 -12.66 0.67 8.62
N ILE A 90 -12.16 -0.30 9.36
CA ILE A 90 -11.62 -0.15 10.70
C ILE A 90 -10.18 -0.69 10.70
N SER A 91 -9.25 0.18 11.04
CA SER A 91 -7.89 -0.20 11.41
C SER A 91 -7.86 -0.47 12.90
N VAL A 92 -7.31 -1.60 13.30
CA VAL A 92 -7.12 -1.96 14.70
C VAL A 92 -5.69 -1.64 15.12
N ARG A 93 -5.48 -1.40 16.42
CA ARG A 93 -4.14 -1.51 17.01
C ARG A 93 -3.75 -2.99 16.99
N GLY A 94 -3.13 -3.42 15.89
CA GLY A 94 -2.07 -4.42 15.95
C GLY A 94 -0.81 -3.74 16.51
N SER A 95 0.10 -4.49 17.12
CA SER A 95 1.39 -3.90 17.46
C SER A 95 2.06 -3.55 16.13
N GLY A 96 2.36 -2.28 15.85
CA GLY A 96 3.12 -1.90 14.64
C GLY A 96 4.40 -2.74 14.51
N ALA A 97 4.93 -3.20 15.65
CA ALA A 97 6.00 -4.18 15.75
C ALA A 97 5.73 -5.53 15.04
N ASP A 98 4.53 -6.10 15.06
CA ASP A 98 4.20 -7.36 14.36
C ASP A 98 4.24 -7.16 12.84
N LEU A 99 3.63 -6.07 12.36
CA LEU A 99 3.65 -5.68 10.95
C LEU A 99 5.10 -5.47 10.49
N VAL A 100 5.88 -4.70 11.25
CA VAL A 100 7.30 -4.44 10.94
C VAL A 100 8.11 -5.74 10.95
N ARG A 101 7.91 -6.63 11.94
CA ARG A 101 8.55 -7.95 11.97
C ARG A 101 8.24 -8.75 10.71
N GLU A 102 7.00 -8.75 10.28
CA GLU A 102 6.59 -9.48 9.09
C GLU A 102 7.20 -8.90 7.80
N ILE A 103 7.21 -7.58 7.66
CA ILE A 103 7.80 -6.91 6.50
C ILE A 103 9.31 -7.18 6.46
N LEU A 104 10.03 -7.02 7.57
CA LEU A 104 11.47 -7.28 7.62
C LEU A 104 11.80 -8.73 7.34
N ARG A 105 10.98 -9.68 7.82
CA ARG A 105 11.13 -11.11 7.55
C ARG A 105 10.93 -11.44 6.07
N ARG A 106 9.93 -10.85 5.40
CA ARG A 106 9.66 -11.08 3.97
C ARG A 106 10.55 -10.23 3.05
N GLY A 107 11.08 -9.12 3.53
CA GLY A 107 11.84 -8.15 2.75
C GLY A 107 11.07 -7.65 1.52
N GLN A 108 11.73 -7.69 0.36
CA GLN A 108 11.14 -7.28 -0.92
C GLN A 108 9.95 -8.15 -1.36
N ARG A 109 9.76 -9.33 -0.75
CA ARG A 109 8.64 -10.24 -1.04
C ARG A 109 7.41 -10.00 -0.16
N TYR A 110 7.41 -8.95 0.66
CA TYR A 110 6.24 -8.61 1.45
C TYR A 110 5.03 -8.35 0.53
N GLY A 111 3.87 -8.92 0.88
CA GLY A 111 2.65 -8.88 0.05
C GLY A 111 2.62 -9.85 -1.13
N HIS A 112 3.66 -10.66 -1.37
CA HIS A 112 3.58 -11.79 -2.30
C HIS A 112 2.75 -12.93 -1.70
N ALA A 113 2.09 -13.71 -2.55
CA ALA A 113 1.37 -14.90 -2.11
C ALA A 113 2.35 -15.99 -1.61
N ASP A 114 2.03 -16.64 -0.49
CA ASP A 114 2.86 -17.70 0.10
C ASP A 114 2.86 -19.00 -0.72
N ARG A 115 1.85 -19.19 -1.57
CA ARG A 115 1.75 -20.31 -2.49
C ARG A 115 1.43 -19.80 -3.89
N PRO A 116 1.91 -20.49 -4.95
CA PRO A 116 1.29 -20.37 -6.25
C PRO A 116 -0.22 -20.56 -6.07
N THR A 117 -1.03 -19.64 -6.60
CA THR A 117 -2.49 -19.73 -6.58
C THR A 117 -2.94 -20.87 -7.51
N GLY A 118 -2.66 -22.10 -7.09
CA GLY A 118 -3.35 -23.29 -7.50
C GLY A 118 -4.42 -23.60 -6.47
N GLY A 119 -5.62 -23.06 -6.63
CA GLY A 119 -6.72 -23.35 -5.71
C GLY A 119 -7.80 -22.29 -5.55
N SER A 120 -8.35 -21.76 -6.65
CA SER A 120 -9.80 -21.80 -6.76
C SER A 120 -10.13 -23.18 -7.32
N THR A 121 -11.04 -23.89 -6.69
CA THR A 121 -11.43 -25.29 -6.95
C THR A 121 -12.11 -25.52 -8.31
N ASP A 122 -11.71 -24.80 -9.37
CA ASP A 122 -12.33 -24.90 -10.68
C ASP A 122 -11.41 -24.58 -11.88
N ARG A 123 -10.09 -24.42 -11.67
CA ARG A 123 -9.15 -24.20 -12.80
C ARG A 123 -7.88 -25.04 -12.67
N PRO A 124 -7.51 -25.84 -13.69
CA PRO A 124 -6.35 -26.72 -13.62
C PRO A 124 -5.05 -25.92 -13.47
N THR A 125 -4.24 -26.33 -12.51
CA THR A 125 -2.95 -25.76 -12.06
C THR A 125 -1.83 -25.76 -13.10
N ASP A 126 -2.03 -26.43 -14.24
CA ASP A 126 -1.01 -26.61 -15.28
C ASP A 126 -1.19 -25.68 -16.48
N LYS A 127 -2.15 -24.74 -16.43
CA LYS A 127 -2.39 -23.80 -17.53
C LYS A 127 -1.80 -22.44 -17.20
N PHE A 128 -0.82 -22.02 -18.00
CA PHE A 128 -0.33 -20.64 -18.02
C PHE A 128 -1.50 -19.67 -18.23
N LEU A 129 -1.47 -18.55 -17.52
CA LEU A 129 -2.30 -17.38 -17.80
C LEU A 129 -1.66 -16.62 -18.97
N PRO A 130 -2.29 -16.61 -20.16
CA PRO A 130 -1.73 -15.90 -21.30
C PRO A 130 -1.99 -14.39 -21.13
N LEU A 131 -0.94 -13.59 -21.37
CA LEU A 131 -1.04 -12.14 -21.52
C LEU A 131 -0.55 -11.78 -22.92
N HIS A 132 -1.30 -10.93 -23.62
CA HIS A 132 -0.95 -10.51 -24.97
C HIS A 132 -0.76 -8.99 -25.04
N ALA A 133 0.40 -8.58 -25.55
CA ALA A 133 0.75 -7.21 -25.87
C ALA A 133 0.50 -6.93 -27.36
N SER A 134 -0.09 -5.78 -27.66
CA SER A 134 -0.01 -5.22 -29.01
C SER A 134 1.46 -4.85 -29.32
N HIS A 135 1.80 -4.69 -30.60
CA HIS A 135 3.11 -4.15 -31.00
C HIS A 135 3.15 -2.63 -30.75
N ASP A 136 3.28 -2.27 -29.47
CA ASP A 136 3.36 -0.91 -28.95
C ASP A 136 4.22 -0.94 -27.68
N VAL A 137 5.11 0.05 -27.52
CA VAL A 137 6.08 0.09 -26.41
C VAL A 137 5.39 0.09 -25.05
N ARG A 138 4.27 0.82 -24.91
CA ARG A 138 3.53 0.85 -23.64
C ARG A 138 2.91 -0.51 -23.38
N SER A 139 2.29 -1.13 -24.38
CA SER A 139 1.66 -2.44 -24.25
C SER A 139 2.66 -3.51 -23.79
N VAL A 140 3.84 -3.54 -24.40
CA VAL A 140 4.91 -4.47 -24.04
C VAL A 140 5.37 -4.26 -22.58
N ILE A 141 5.62 -3.01 -22.18
CA ILE A 141 6.08 -2.70 -20.82
C ILE A 141 5.01 -2.95 -19.76
N VAL A 142 3.75 -2.63 -20.05
CA VAL A 142 2.61 -2.93 -19.16
C VAL A 142 2.46 -4.44 -18.99
N VAL A 143 2.52 -5.22 -20.07
CA VAL A 143 2.40 -6.69 -20.00
C VAL A 143 3.55 -7.31 -19.22
N ASP A 144 4.79 -6.85 -19.40
CA ASP A 144 5.94 -7.30 -18.58
C ASP A 144 5.72 -6.99 -17.09
N ALA A 145 5.31 -5.77 -16.74
CA ALA A 145 5.03 -5.39 -15.35
C ALA A 145 3.86 -6.19 -14.74
N VAL A 146 2.77 -6.36 -15.49
CA VAL A 146 1.61 -7.16 -15.06
C VAL A 146 2.02 -8.62 -14.86
N ALA A 147 2.86 -9.17 -15.72
CA ALA A 147 3.38 -10.53 -15.56
C ALA A 147 4.20 -10.67 -14.26
N ARG A 148 5.06 -9.71 -13.93
CA ARG A 148 5.80 -9.67 -12.65
C ARG A 148 4.86 -9.64 -11.46
N ILE A 149 3.85 -8.77 -11.50
CA ILE A 149 2.85 -8.63 -10.44
C ILE A 149 2.05 -9.93 -10.27
N LEU A 150 1.55 -10.52 -11.35
CA LEU A 150 0.80 -11.79 -11.31
C LEU A 150 1.66 -12.96 -10.81
N ARG A 151 2.92 -13.05 -11.24
CA ARG A 151 3.89 -14.03 -10.71
C ARG A 151 4.11 -13.84 -9.21
N SER A 152 4.14 -12.59 -8.71
CA SER A 152 4.22 -12.31 -7.26
C SER A 152 3.00 -12.82 -6.48
N GLN A 153 1.85 -12.92 -7.16
CA GLN A 153 0.61 -13.48 -6.60
C GLN A 153 0.45 -14.98 -6.89
N GLY A 154 1.51 -15.61 -7.40
CA GLY A 154 1.58 -17.05 -7.57
C GLY A 154 1.03 -17.58 -8.90
N ALA A 155 0.72 -16.71 -9.86
CA ALA A 155 0.27 -17.14 -11.18
C ALA A 155 1.44 -17.57 -12.08
N LEU A 156 1.24 -18.65 -12.85
CA LEU A 156 2.11 -19.00 -13.97
C LEU A 156 1.68 -18.17 -15.18
N VAL A 157 2.52 -17.26 -15.65
CA VAL A 157 2.18 -16.31 -16.72
C VAL A 157 3.06 -16.57 -17.94
N ARG A 158 2.42 -16.62 -19.11
CA ARG A 158 3.09 -16.60 -20.42
C ARG A 158 2.76 -15.29 -21.13
N THR A 159 3.77 -14.50 -21.46
CA THR A 159 3.61 -13.23 -22.17
C THR A 159 3.85 -13.42 -23.66
N THR A 160 2.99 -12.82 -24.48
CA THR A 160 3.08 -12.83 -25.94
C THR A 160 2.97 -11.42 -26.49
N CYS A 161 3.56 -11.15 -27.65
CA CYS A 161 3.38 -9.90 -28.38
C CYS A 161 2.96 -10.19 -29.84
N ALA A 162 2.19 -9.28 -30.44
CA ALA A 162 1.71 -9.42 -31.82
C ALA A 162 2.85 -9.62 -32.84
N ASP A 163 3.98 -8.94 -32.62
CA ASP A 163 5.21 -9.09 -33.40
C ASP A 163 6.42 -9.05 -32.46
N ARG A 164 7.62 -9.25 -33.00
CA ARG A 164 8.87 -9.13 -32.24
C ARG A 164 9.01 -7.71 -31.69
N PRO A 165 9.18 -7.52 -30.36
CA PRO A 165 9.48 -6.22 -29.78
C PRO A 165 10.72 -5.59 -30.41
N GLU A 166 10.73 -4.27 -30.56
CA GLU A 166 11.90 -3.56 -31.07
C GLU A 166 13.13 -3.83 -30.19
N PRO A 167 14.34 -3.99 -30.76
CA PRO A 167 15.56 -4.25 -29.98
C PRO A 167 15.77 -3.25 -28.85
N GLU A 168 15.51 -1.97 -29.09
CA GLU A 168 15.68 -0.91 -28.10
C GLU A 168 14.73 -1.07 -26.88
N TRP A 169 13.53 -1.63 -27.08
CA TRP A 169 12.61 -1.91 -25.97
C TRP A 169 13.18 -3.01 -25.06
N ILE A 170 13.90 -3.97 -25.62
CA ILE A 170 14.55 -5.04 -24.87
C ILE A 170 15.84 -4.52 -24.22
N ASP A 171 16.70 -3.87 -24.99
CA ASP A 171 18.06 -3.51 -24.56
C ASP A 171 18.06 -2.30 -23.60
N VAL A 172 17.24 -1.28 -23.88
CA VAL A 172 17.20 -0.05 -23.06
C VAL A 172 16.15 -0.15 -21.95
N LEU A 173 14.96 -0.66 -22.25
CA LEU A 173 13.86 -0.70 -21.28
C LEU A 173 13.79 -2.01 -20.49
N ALA A 174 14.64 -2.99 -20.81
CA ALA A 174 14.62 -4.33 -20.22
C ALA A 174 13.24 -5.00 -20.34
N ALA A 175 12.56 -4.80 -21.47
CA ALA A 175 11.30 -5.47 -21.75
C ALA A 175 11.50 -6.99 -21.88
N HIS A 176 10.54 -7.77 -21.37
CA HIS A 176 10.59 -9.23 -21.45
C HIS A 176 9.25 -9.80 -21.92
N ILE A 177 9.29 -10.52 -23.04
CA ILE A 177 8.15 -11.21 -23.66
C ILE A 177 8.58 -12.64 -24.01
N ASP A 178 7.77 -13.64 -23.67
CA ASP A 178 8.13 -15.06 -23.83
C ASP A 178 8.03 -15.54 -25.29
N ALA A 179 7.06 -15.02 -26.06
CA ALA A 179 6.87 -15.39 -27.47
C ALA A 179 6.20 -14.27 -28.30
N TYR A 180 6.23 -14.39 -29.63
CA TYR A 180 5.60 -13.44 -30.54
C TYR A 180 4.78 -14.17 -31.62
N GLY A 181 3.76 -13.49 -32.16
CA GLY A 181 2.89 -14.00 -33.22
C GLY A 181 1.39 -13.89 -32.89
N ILE A 182 0.59 -14.81 -33.44
CA ILE A 182 -0.88 -14.77 -33.36
C ILE A 182 -1.35 -14.69 -31.89
N PRO A 183 -2.28 -13.78 -31.55
CA PRO A 183 -2.74 -13.62 -30.18
C PRO A 183 -3.32 -14.91 -29.61
N GLU A 184 -2.72 -15.45 -28.54
CA GLU A 184 -3.29 -16.55 -27.75
C GLU A 184 -4.39 -16.04 -26.77
N ALA A 185 -4.53 -14.71 -26.61
CA ALA A 185 -5.44 -14.07 -25.66
C ALA A 185 -5.88 -12.66 -26.13
N PRO A 186 -7.01 -12.12 -25.63
CA PRO A 186 -7.42 -10.75 -25.94
C PRO A 186 -6.41 -9.73 -25.40
N ASN A 187 -6.16 -8.68 -26.19
CA ASN A 187 -5.20 -7.63 -25.85
C ASN A 187 -5.63 -6.86 -24.61
N VAL A 188 -4.65 -6.48 -23.78
CA VAL A 188 -4.88 -5.46 -22.74
C VAL A 188 -5.18 -4.14 -23.46
N ARG A 189 -6.39 -3.61 -23.27
CA ARG A 189 -6.80 -2.34 -23.88
C ARG A 189 -6.07 -1.18 -23.20
N LEU A 190 -5.17 -0.56 -23.94
CA LEU A 190 -4.33 0.55 -23.48
C LEU A 190 -4.39 1.69 -24.47
N VAL A 191 -4.29 2.92 -23.98
CA VAL A 191 -3.96 4.06 -24.84
C VAL A 191 -2.46 4.01 -25.15
N PRO A 192 -2.06 3.97 -26.44
CA PRO A 192 -0.65 3.91 -26.83
C PRO A 192 0.14 5.14 -26.36
N ALA A 193 1.46 4.98 -26.24
CA ALA A 193 2.36 6.13 -26.12
C ALA A 193 2.42 6.89 -27.46
N ASP A 194 2.48 8.22 -27.41
CA ASP A 194 2.65 9.07 -28.60
C ASP A 194 4.08 9.58 -28.79
N GLN A 195 4.94 9.40 -27.79
CA GLN A 195 6.32 9.85 -27.78
C GLN A 195 7.25 8.69 -27.45
N ASP A 196 8.48 8.78 -27.92
CA ASP A 196 9.50 7.76 -27.69
C ASP A 196 10.03 7.84 -26.25
N PRO A 197 9.88 6.78 -25.43
CA PRO A 197 10.39 6.75 -24.08
C PRO A 197 11.89 6.43 -23.99
N ILE A 198 12.53 5.96 -25.06
CA ILE A 198 13.93 5.48 -25.05
C ILE A 198 14.93 6.52 -24.50
N PRO A 199 14.85 7.82 -24.84
CA PRO A 199 15.77 8.83 -24.31
C PRO A 199 15.71 9.01 -22.78
N LEU A 200 14.65 8.55 -22.11
CA LEU A 200 14.54 8.61 -20.64
C LEU A 200 15.39 7.51 -19.96
N GLY A 201 15.85 6.50 -20.69
CA GLY A 201 16.46 5.31 -20.12
C GLY A 201 15.48 4.45 -19.33
N ARG A 202 15.94 3.28 -18.87
CA ARG A 202 15.12 2.20 -18.31
C ARG A 202 14.09 2.65 -17.27
N ASP A 203 14.55 3.23 -16.16
CA ASP A 203 13.71 3.49 -15.00
C ASP A 203 12.65 4.57 -15.27
N ALA A 204 13.07 5.69 -15.86
CA ALA A 204 12.20 6.83 -16.12
C ALA A 204 11.19 6.55 -17.23
N ALA A 205 11.59 5.83 -18.28
CA ALA A 205 10.69 5.33 -19.30
C ALA A 205 9.62 4.41 -18.73
N ARG A 206 10.02 3.39 -17.94
CA ARG A 206 9.06 2.45 -17.34
C ARG A 206 8.10 3.17 -16.41
N TRP A 207 8.57 4.11 -15.60
CA TRP A 207 7.68 4.92 -14.77
C TRP A 207 6.69 5.75 -15.61
N ALA A 208 7.16 6.45 -16.64
CA ALA A 208 6.32 7.25 -17.52
C ALA A 208 5.20 6.44 -18.18
N LEU A 209 5.48 5.17 -18.53
CA LEU A 209 4.52 4.25 -19.18
C LEU A 209 3.55 3.56 -18.19
N LEU A 210 4.01 3.27 -16.96
CA LEU A 210 3.28 2.45 -15.97
C LEU A 210 2.49 3.27 -14.94
N HIS A 211 2.89 4.51 -14.66
CA HIS A 211 2.23 5.36 -13.66
C HIS A 211 0.84 5.89 -14.10
N PRO A 212 0.61 6.28 -15.37
CA PRO A 212 -0.73 6.68 -15.85
C PRO A 212 -1.68 5.47 -15.94
N ALA A 213 -2.99 5.69 -15.74
CA ALA A 213 -3.97 4.62 -15.87
C ALA A 213 -4.03 4.09 -17.32
N ALA A 214 -4.55 2.88 -17.50
CA ALA A 214 -4.66 2.22 -18.82
C ALA A 214 -5.36 3.08 -19.89
N HIS A 215 -6.36 3.87 -19.49
CA HIS A 215 -7.16 4.73 -20.35
C HIS A 215 -6.61 6.15 -20.52
N ASP A 216 -5.54 6.51 -19.79
CA ASP A 216 -4.89 7.81 -19.90
C ASP A 216 -3.71 7.73 -20.85
N ARG A 217 -3.48 8.76 -21.67
CA ARG A 217 -2.28 8.84 -22.50
C ARG A 217 -1.04 9.13 -21.63
N PRO A 218 0.08 8.39 -21.77
CA PRO A 218 1.30 8.71 -21.04
C PRO A 218 1.88 10.03 -21.51
N ARG A 219 2.24 10.90 -20.58
CA ARG A 219 3.03 12.10 -20.89
C ARG A 219 4.51 11.75 -20.72
N ILE A 220 5.19 11.44 -21.82
CA ILE A 220 6.63 11.20 -21.82
C ILE A 220 7.32 12.56 -21.98
N SER A 221 8.23 12.91 -21.07
CA SER A 221 8.99 14.16 -21.15
C SER A 221 10.26 14.07 -20.30
N ALA A 222 11.22 14.96 -20.57
CA ALA A 222 12.44 15.10 -19.79
C ALA A 222 12.21 15.42 -18.30
N ASP A 223 10.99 15.84 -17.90
CA ASP A 223 10.64 16.06 -16.50
C ASP A 223 10.83 14.80 -15.63
N HIS A 224 10.74 13.61 -16.22
CA HIS A 224 10.95 12.34 -15.52
C HIS A 224 12.40 12.14 -15.07
N LEU A 225 13.36 12.85 -15.68
CA LEU A 225 14.78 12.80 -15.34
C LEU A 225 15.15 13.81 -14.24
N ILE A 226 14.30 14.80 -13.97
CA ILE A 226 14.60 15.87 -13.03
C ILE A 226 14.50 15.37 -11.59
N GLN A 227 15.56 15.55 -10.83
CA GLN A 227 15.62 15.22 -9.40
C GLN A 227 14.94 16.31 -8.54
N ARG A 228 13.60 16.30 -8.53
CA ARG A 228 12.78 17.24 -7.73
C ARG A 228 11.62 16.53 -7.06
N GLU A 229 11.15 17.06 -5.94
CA GLU A 229 10.08 16.44 -5.16
C GLU A 229 8.77 16.23 -5.93
N SER A 230 8.47 17.09 -6.91
CA SER A 230 7.28 16.96 -7.75
C SER A 230 7.38 15.85 -8.80
N ASN A 231 8.56 15.28 -9.03
CA ASN A 231 8.73 14.09 -9.85
C ASN A 231 8.47 12.85 -8.98
N PRO A 232 7.36 12.12 -9.19
CA PRO A 232 6.98 11.01 -8.33
C PRO A 232 7.96 9.83 -8.40
N LEU A 233 8.62 9.59 -9.54
CA LEU A 233 9.69 8.58 -9.64
C LEU A 233 10.86 8.93 -8.73
N PHE A 234 11.37 10.16 -8.85
CA PHE A 234 12.46 10.64 -8.02
C PHE A 234 12.07 10.55 -6.54
N ARG A 235 10.86 10.98 -6.19
CA ARG A 235 10.36 10.96 -4.81
C ARG A 235 10.36 9.55 -4.21
N VAL A 236 9.89 8.55 -4.95
CA VAL A 236 9.87 7.14 -4.51
C VAL A 236 11.28 6.59 -4.34
N ARG A 237 12.16 6.80 -5.34
CA ARG A 237 13.56 6.32 -5.26
C ARG A 237 14.34 7.05 -4.16
N TYR A 238 14.11 8.35 -3.98
CA TYR A 238 14.70 9.18 -2.94
C TYR A 238 14.27 8.71 -1.55
N ALA A 239 12.97 8.44 -1.35
CA ALA A 239 12.47 7.86 -0.11
C ALA A 239 13.18 6.55 0.22
N HIS A 240 13.34 5.63 -0.75
CA HIS A 240 14.13 4.41 -0.55
C HIS A 240 15.58 4.74 -0.14
N ALA A 241 16.30 5.53 -0.94
CA ALA A 241 17.70 5.88 -0.65
C ALA A 241 17.87 6.54 0.73
N ARG A 242 16.90 7.33 1.17
CA ARG A 242 16.88 7.95 2.50
C ARG A 242 16.66 6.95 3.64
N THR A 243 15.84 5.92 3.45
CA THR A 243 15.75 4.81 4.44
C THR A 243 17.09 4.10 4.60
N ARG A 244 17.82 3.87 3.48
CA ARG A 244 19.18 3.30 3.49
C ARG A 244 20.19 4.21 4.16
N ALA A 245 20.12 5.51 3.90
CA ALA A 245 20.98 6.50 4.54
C ALA A 245 20.78 6.53 6.06
N VAL A 246 19.53 6.55 6.53
CA VAL A 246 19.22 6.53 7.98
C VAL A 246 19.71 5.24 8.63
N ARG A 247 19.62 4.09 7.96
CA ARG A 247 20.21 2.84 8.46
C ARG A 247 21.72 2.91 8.63
N ARG A 248 22.44 3.47 7.65
CA ARG A 248 23.89 3.66 7.73
C ARG A 248 24.26 4.58 8.90
N ASN A 249 23.59 5.72 9.00
CA ASN A 249 23.80 6.67 10.09
C ASN A 249 23.52 6.07 11.47
N ALA A 250 22.50 5.21 11.60
CA ALA A 250 22.22 4.52 12.86
C ALA A 250 23.33 3.53 13.25
N ALA A 251 23.89 2.82 12.27
CA ALA A 251 25.04 1.94 12.49
C ALA A 251 26.28 2.73 12.93
N ASP A 252 26.53 3.92 12.37
CA ASP A 252 27.61 4.82 12.79
C ASP A 252 27.40 5.31 14.24
N LEU A 253 26.16 5.45 14.69
CA LEU A 253 25.78 5.75 16.07
C LEU A 253 25.73 4.51 16.98
N GLY A 254 26.07 3.33 16.48
CA GLY A 254 26.18 2.10 17.26
C GLY A 254 24.85 1.43 17.64
N PHE A 255 23.78 1.63 16.88
CA PHE A 255 22.52 0.92 17.09
C PHE A 255 21.90 0.36 15.80
N HIS A 256 21.01 -0.62 15.96
CA HIS A 256 20.36 -1.33 14.85
C HIS A 256 18.85 -1.38 15.03
N ALA A 257 18.14 -1.72 13.96
CA ALA A 257 16.70 -1.87 13.94
C ALA A 257 16.26 -2.97 14.91
N GLU A 258 15.26 -2.67 15.73
CA GLU A 258 14.60 -3.64 16.60
C GLU A 258 13.10 -3.33 16.61
N PRO A 259 12.24 -4.20 16.05
CA PRO A 259 10.81 -3.94 16.00
C PRO A 259 10.20 -3.81 17.40
N GLY A 260 9.51 -2.71 17.64
CA GLY A 260 8.95 -2.37 18.95
C GLY A 260 7.99 -1.19 18.87
N ASP A 261 7.69 -0.58 20.02
CA ASP A 261 6.90 0.65 20.07
C ASP A 261 7.72 1.84 19.55
N THR A 262 7.15 2.58 18.59
CA THR A 262 7.77 3.78 18.01
C THR A 262 7.57 5.01 18.89
N GLN A 263 6.65 4.94 19.86
CA GLN A 263 6.47 5.96 20.89
C GLN A 263 7.46 5.69 22.03
N GLY A 264 8.20 6.73 22.44
CA GLY A 264 9.06 6.64 23.61
C GLY A 264 8.25 6.65 24.90
N ALA A 265 8.84 6.19 26.00
CA ALA A 265 8.26 6.33 27.34
C ALA A 265 8.06 7.81 27.76
N ASP A 266 8.69 8.75 27.05
CA ASP A 266 8.76 10.17 27.43
C ASP A 266 7.58 11.03 26.95
N THR A 267 6.55 10.48 26.31
CA THR A 267 5.34 11.26 25.94
C THR A 267 4.25 11.29 27.02
N ALA A 268 4.46 10.66 28.17
CA ALA A 268 3.59 10.83 29.33
C ALA A 268 4.03 12.04 30.19
N VAL A 269 4.04 13.24 29.60
CA VAL A 269 3.96 14.46 30.43
C VAL A 269 2.49 14.59 30.81
N GLN A 270 2.14 14.06 32.00
CA GLN A 270 0.89 14.43 32.65
C GLN A 270 0.99 15.89 33.07
N ASP A 271 0.26 16.74 32.36
CA ASP A 271 0.01 18.09 32.86
C ASP A 271 -0.84 17.98 34.14
N PRO A 272 -0.42 18.56 35.28
CA PRO A 272 -1.19 18.50 36.53
C PRO A 272 -2.56 19.22 36.46
N GLN A 273 -2.91 19.85 35.33
CA GLN A 273 -4.00 20.82 35.22
C GLN A 273 -5.05 20.51 34.13
N GLY A 274 -5.03 19.32 33.50
CA GLY A 274 -6.17 18.86 32.69
C GLY A 274 -6.44 19.65 31.39
N ALA A 275 -5.43 20.34 30.84
CA ALA A 275 -5.53 20.94 29.51
C ALA A 275 -5.24 19.89 28.41
N GLN A 276 -6.05 19.90 27.34
CA GLN A 276 -5.92 18.98 26.21
C GLN A 276 -4.56 19.13 25.53
N VAL A 277 -3.74 18.07 25.62
CA VAL A 277 -2.44 17.97 24.94
C VAL A 277 -2.66 18.03 23.41
N PRO A 278 -1.87 18.82 22.66
CA PRO A 278 -1.93 18.84 21.19
C PRO A 278 -1.74 17.43 20.63
N GLN A 279 -2.51 17.08 19.59
CA GLN A 279 -2.52 15.76 18.95
C GLN A 279 -1.10 15.22 18.72
N VAL A 280 -0.81 14.05 19.30
CA VAL A 280 0.41 13.26 19.04
C VAL A 280 0.62 13.18 17.52
N PRO A 281 1.83 13.44 16.99
CA PRO A 281 2.07 13.42 15.55
C PRO A 281 1.55 12.12 14.93
N GLN A 282 0.56 12.22 14.03
CA GLN A 282 -0.11 11.10 13.35
C GLN A 282 0.81 10.37 12.36
N VAL A 283 2.06 10.82 12.22
CA VAL A 283 3.03 10.41 11.19
C VAL A 283 3.33 8.90 11.23
N PRO A 284 3.57 8.25 12.38
CA PRO A 284 3.81 6.80 12.40
C PRO A 284 2.59 6.00 11.93
N ARG A 285 1.37 6.44 12.26
CA ARG A 285 0.14 5.72 11.89
C ARG A 285 -0.13 5.75 10.39
N ALA A 286 0.12 6.89 9.75
CA ALA A 286 -0.05 7.01 8.30
C ALA A 286 0.90 6.05 7.55
N LEU A 287 2.15 5.94 8.02
CA LEU A 287 3.11 5.01 7.46
C LEU A 287 2.72 3.55 7.71
N GLU A 288 2.39 3.19 8.95
CA GLU A 288 1.94 1.83 9.30
C GLU A 288 0.72 1.40 8.48
N SER A 289 -0.28 2.28 8.32
CA SER A 289 -1.45 2.03 7.50
C SER A 289 -1.09 1.79 6.03
N ALA A 290 -0.24 2.65 5.45
CA ALA A 290 0.23 2.48 4.08
C ALA A 290 0.99 1.15 3.90
N LEU A 291 1.82 0.75 4.86
CA LEU A 291 2.53 -0.54 4.80
C LEU A 291 1.59 -1.73 4.98
N ALA A 292 0.57 -1.63 5.83
CA ALA A 292 -0.44 -2.67 6.02
C ALA A 292 -1.31 -2.88 4.77
N ASP A 293 -1.60 -1.81 4.02
CA ASP A 293 -2.41 -1.88 2.80
C ASP A 293 -1.67 -2.51 1.60
N HIS A 294 -0.34 -2.57 1.63
CA HIS A 294 0.49 -3.00 0.50
C HIS A 294 0.10 -4.37 -0.10
N PRO A 295 -0.09 -5.46 0.68
CA PRO A 295 -0.50 -6.76 0.14
C PRO A 295 -1.81 -6.70 -0.63
N ARG A 296 -2.76 -5.87 -0.17
CA ARG A 296 -4.07 -5.72 -0.83
C ARG A 296 -3.97 -4.92 -2.11
N VAL A 297 -3.12 -3.90 -2.13
CA VAL A 297 -2.83 -3.15 -3.36
C VAL A 297 -2.21 -4.07 -4.41
N LEU A 298 -1.27 -4.95 -4.03
CA LEU A 298 -0.69 -5.93 -4.96
C LEU A 298 -1.75 -6.90 -5.51
N ALA A 299 -2.59 -7.45 -4.64
CA ALA A 299 -3.67 -8.35 -5.06
C ALA A 299 -4.65 -7.65 -6.02
N ARG A 300 -5.00 -6.38 -5.74
CA ARG A 300 -5.88 -5.58 -6.60
C ARG A 300 -5.23 -5.21 -7.93
N SER A 301 -3.96 -4.83 -7.91
CA SER A 301 -3.16 -4.55 -9.12
C SER A 301 -3.09 -5.78 -10.02
N ALA A 302 -2.88 -6.96 -9.43
CA ALA A 302 -2.93 -8.24 -10.14
C ALA A 302 -4.33 -8.53 -10.72
N ALA A 303 -5.39 -8.43 -9.92
CA ALA A 303 -6.75 -8.75 -10.34
C ALA A 303 -7.26 -7.89 -11.51
N HIS A 304 -6.79 -6.64 -11.59
CA HIS A 304 -7.20 -5.70 -12.64
C HIS A 304 -6.16 -5.50 -13.74
N HIS A 305 -5.01 -6.19 -13.70
CA HIS A 305 -3.88 -5.97 -14.59
C HIS A 305 -3.46 -4.48 -14.65
N ALA A 306 -3.46 -3.83 -13.49
CA ALA A 306 -3.37 -2.38 -13.34
C ALA A 306 -2.10 -1.99 -12.55
N PRO A 307 -0.91 -1.93 -13.19
CA PRO A 307 0.36 -1.62 -12.52
C PRO A 307 0.41 -0.17 -11.97
N ASP A 308 -0.43 0.73 -12.50
CA ASP A 308 -0.57 2.11 -12.01
C ASP A 308 -1.04 2.18 -10.56
N LEU A 309 -1.84 1.20 -10.10
CA LEU A 309 -2.26 1.09 -8.70
C LEU A 309 -1.06 0.88 -7.77
N LEU A 310 -0.10 0.03 -8.17
CA LEU A 310 1.14 -0.17 -7.43
C LEU A 310 1.99 1.10 -7.46
N ALA A 311 2.17 1.71 -8.63
CA ALA A 311 2.98 2.93 -8.78
C ALA A 311 2.47 4.07 -7.87
N ARG A 312 1.16 4.35 -7.86
CA ARG A 312 0.55 5.37 -6.98
C ARG A 312 0.70 5.03 -5.50
N HIS A 313 0.55 3.76 -5.15
CA HIS A 313 0.73 3.33 -3.77
C HIS A 313 2.18 3.51 -3.28
N LEU A 314 3.18 3.29 -4.13
CA LEU A 314 4.57 3.59 -3.78
C LEU A 314 4.79 5.09 -3.51
N VAL A 315 4.09 5.97 -4.22
CA VAL A 315 4.08 7.40 -3.91
C VAL A 315 3.47 7.65 -2.53
N THR A 316 2.35 7.01 -2.19
CA THR A 316 1.75 7.11 -0.84
C THR A 316 2.70 6.64 0.26
N VAL A 317 3.42 5.53 0.06
CA VAL A 317 4.44 5.05 1.02
C VAL A 317 5.60 6.04 1.13
N ALA A 318 6.07 6.59 0.01
CA ALA A 318 7.12 7.59 -0.01
C ALA A 318 6.72 8.88 0.73
N ASP A 319 5.50 9.35 0.51
CA ASP A 319 4.90 10.51 1.19
C ASP A 319 4.81 10.31 2.70
N ALA A 320 4.45 9.11 3.14
CA ALA A 320 4.34 8.80 4.56
C ALA A 320 5.71 8.63 5.24
N VAL A 321 6.69 8.02 4.56
CA VAL A 321 8.00 7.73 5.18
C VAL A 321 8.90 8.97 5.25
N LEU A 322 8.89 9.85 4.24
CA LEU A 322 9.80 11.01 4.21
C LEU A 322 9.74 11.90 5.47
N PRO A 323 8.57 12.40 5.92
CA PRO A 323 8.48 13.17 7.16
C PRO A 323 8.81 12.34 8.41
N PHE A 324 8.55 11.03 8.38
CA PHE A 324 8.85 10.12 9.48
C PHE A 324 10.35 9.97 9.73
N LEU A 325 11.18 9.97 8.68
CA LEU A 325 12.63 9.73 8.78
C LEU A 325 13.36 10.71 9.71
N ALA A 326 12.84 11.93 9.86
CA ALA A 326 13.43 12.94 10.76
C ALA A 326 13.34 12.55 12.25
N THR A 327 12.53 11.55 12.60
CA THR A 327 12.30 11.10 13.98
C THR A 327 13.10 9.85 14.38
N VAL A 328 13.82 9.25 13.42
CA VAL A 328 14.46 7.94 13.58
C VAL A 328 15.75 8.00 14.39
N LEU A 329 16.60 8.98 14.10
CA LEU A 329 17.90 9.13 14.75
C LEU A 329 17.79 10.00 16.01
N PRO A 330 18.56 9.70 17.08
CA PRO A 330 18.68 10.56 18.26
C PRO A 330 19.18 11.96 17.87
N ARG A 331 18.72 13.00 18.59
CA ARG A 331 19.10 14.40 18.34
C ARG A 331 19.98 14.95 19.46
N GLY A 332 21.02 15.69 19.08
CA GLY A 332 21.91 16.37 20.04
C GLY A 332 22.62 15.39 20.96
N ALA A 333 22.36 15.50 22.26
CA ALA A 333 22.97 14.66 23.30
C ALA A 333 22.14 13.40 23.65
N GLU A 334 21.03 13.16 22.96
CA GLU A 334 20.20 11.97 23.17
C GLU A 334 20.99 10.69 22.88
N LYS A 335 20.85 9.70 23.76
CA LYS A 335 21.39 8.35 23.52
C LYS A 335 20.39 7.54 22.68
N PRO A 336 20.85 6.56 21.88
CA PRO A 336 19.96 5.59 21.25
C PRO A 336 19.08 4.87 22.29
N GLN A 337 17.77 4.87 22.06
CA GLN A 337 16.75 4.28 22.95
C GLN A 337 15.94 3.23 22.18
N ALA A 338 15.11 2.44 22.87
CA ALA A 338 14.21 1.46 22.26
C ALA A 338 13.32 2.08 21.16
N ALA A 339 12.80 3.29 21.38
CA ALA A 339 12.00 4.00 20.39
C ALA A 339 12.79 4.33 19.10
N HIS A 340 14.07 4.69 19.21
CA HIS A 340 14.94 4.92 18.05
C HIS A 340 15.15 3.64 17.24
N ARG A 341 15.35 2.50 17.93
CA ARG A 341 15.48 1.18 17.30
C ARG A 341 14.19 0.74 16.60
N ALA A 342 13.03 0.99 17.21
CA ALA A 342 11.72 0.70 16.64
C ALA A 342 11.41 1.57 15.43
N ARG A 343 11.70 2.87 15.49
CA ARG A 343 11.53 3.77 14.34
C ARG A 343 12.44 3.41 13.19
N LEU A 344 13.68 2.99 13.48
CA LEU A 344 14.59 2.49 12.48
C LEU A 344 14.04 1.21 11.82
N ALA A 345 13.49 0.28 12.60
CA ALA A 345 12.85 -0.92 12.07
C ALA A 345 11.67 -0.59 11.14
N LEU A 346 10.83 0.39 11.50
CA LEU A 346 9.74 0.87 10.66
C LEU A 346 10.24 1.54 9.37
N ALA A 347 11.32 2.33 9.44
CA ALA A 347 11.95 2.93 8.26
C ALA A 347 12.54 1.87 7.31
N GLU A 348 13.19 0.84 7.86
CA GLU A 348 13.69 -0.30 7.07
C GLU A 348 12.57 -1.10 6.42
N ALA A 349 11.45 -1.32 7.14
CA ALA A 349 10.26 -1.95 6.59
C ALA A 349 9.70 -1.17 5.40
N ALA A 350 9.60 0.17 5.52
CA ALA A 350 9.19 1.03 4.41
C ALA A 350 10.15 0.93 3.22
N GLY A 351 11.46 0.93 3.46
CA GLY A 351 12.48 0.72 2.43
C GLY A 351 12.32 -0.61 1.69
N ALA A 352 11.99 -1.69 2.40
CA ALA A 352 11.75 -3.01 1.81
C ALA A 352 10.51 -3.02 0.89
N VAL A 353 9.41 -2.37 1.30
CA VAL A 353 8.19 -2.22 0.49
C VAL A 353 8.46 -1.40 -0.77
N LEU A 354 9.18 -0.27 -0.65
CA LEU A 354 9.56 0.56 -1.79
C LEU A 354 10.43 -0.22 -2.79
N ALA A 355 11.43 -0.95 -2.31
CA ALA A 355 12.30 -1.78 -3.15
C ALA A 355 11.53 -2.90 -3.86
N GLY A 356 10.67 -3.62 -3.13
CA GLY A 356 9.86 -4.70 -3.68
C GLY A 356 8.90 -4.22 -4.77
N GLY A 357 8.20 -3.11 -4.52
CA GLY A 357 7.29 -2.54 -5.52
C GLY A 357 8.00 -2.00 -6.76
N LEU A 358 9.13 -1.31 -6.61
CA LEU A 358 9.94 -0.85 -7.75
C LEU A 358 10.42 -2.03 -8.61
N SER A 359 10.86 -3.11 -7.96
CA SER A 359 11.29 -4.34 -8.64
C SER A 359 10.17 -4.97 -9.48
N LEU A 360 8.92 -4.99 -8.97
CA LEU A 360 7.76 -5.48 -9.72
C LEU A 360 7.43 -4.60 -10.93
N LEU A 361 7.71 -3.30 -10.88
CA LEU A 361 7.61 -2.39 -12.03
C LEU A 361 8.81 -2.48 -12.98
N GLY A 362 9.84 -3.26 -12.62
CA GLY A 362 11.09 -3.39 -13.37
C GLY A 362 12.01 -2.17 -13.27
N ILE A 363 11.85 -1.39 -12.21
CA ILE A 363 12.58 -0.16 -11.91
C ILE A 363 13.58 -0.41 -10.78
N ASP A 364 14.78 0.16 -10.89
CA ASP A 364 15.83 -0.05 -9.90
C ASP A 364 15.60 0.83 -8.64
N ALA A 365 15.86 0.24 -7.47
CA ALA A 365 15.80 0.88 -6.16
C ALA A 365 17.22 1.20 -5.66
N PRO A 366 17.75 2.42 -5.90
CA PRO A 366 19.14 2.71 -5.63
C PRO A 366 19.43 2.88 -4.13
N GLU A 367 20.62 2.46 -3.71
CA GLU A 367 21.12 2.63 -2.34
C GLU A 367 21.51 4.10 -2.03
N HIS A 368 21.79 4.89 -3.08
CA HIS A 368 22.22 6.28 -3.06
C HIS A 368 21.61 7.03 -4.26
N LEU A 369 21.25 8.30 -4.07
CA LEU A 369 20.77 9.19 -5.13
C LEU A 369 21.45 10.54 -5.07
#